data_AF-A0A0P7AL32-F1
#
_entry.id   AF-A0A0P7AL32-F1
#
_cell.length_a   1.000
_cell.length_b   1.000
_cell.length_c   1.000
_cell.angle_alpha   90.00
_cell.angle_beta   90.00
_cell.angle_gamma   90.00
#
_symmetry.space_group_name_H-M   'P 1'
#
loop_
_entity.id
_entity.type
_entity.pdbx_description
1 polymer ?
#
loop_
_entity_poly.entity_id
_entity_poly.type
_entity_poly.pdbx_seq_one_letter_code
_entity_poly.pdbx_strand_id
1 'polypeptide(L)'
;MVVFFLLIPLLGLVLLFLKDTNPRRKIILNGLLLLNSAIYLVPMILAYLSTPEGASLFNENTGGGAFLWFYMLLMPLCGLALLVLAILKIVFMVQSKQKANSSDPTPPK
;
A
#
# COMPACT_ATOMS: atom_id res chain seq x y z
N MET A 1 3.89 -11.09 15.43
CA MET A 1 3.20 -9.81 15.73
C MET A 1 3.67 -8.70 14.80
N VAL A 2 4.96 -8.31 14.79
CA VAL A 2 5.47 -7.20 13.96
C VAL A 2 5.26 -7.37 12.44
N VAL A 3 5.31 -8.61 11.95
CA VAL A 3 5.15 -8.91 10.51
C VAL A 3 3.78 -8.47 9.96
N PHE A 4 2.71 -8.58 10.75
CA PHE A 4 1.37 -8.15 10.31
C PHE A 4 1.29 -6.63 10.12
N PHE A 5 2.01 -5.88 10.95
CA PHE A 5 2.11 -4.42 10.87
C PHE A 5 2.97 -3.92 9.71
N LEU A 6 3.78 -4.79 9.10
CA LEU A 6 4.57 -4.45 7.92
C LEU A 6 3.95 -4.99 6.63
N LEU A 7 2.90 -5.79 6.73
CA LEU A 7 2.31 -6.49 5.59
C LEU A 7 1.74 -5.52 4.55
N ILE A 8 1.02 -4.49 4.98
CA ILE A 8 0.44 -3.46 4.09
C ILE A 8 1.53 -2.69 3.32
N PRO A 9 2.56 -2.10 3.97
CA PRO A 9 3.61 -1.39 3.24
C PRO A 9 4.48 -2.32 2.40
N LEU A 10 4.75 -3.56 2.83
CA LEU A 10 5.47 -4.55 2.03
C LEU A 10 4.72 -4.91 0.75
N LEU A 11 3.42 -5.21 0.86
CA LEU A 11 2.59 -5.50 -0.31
C LEU A 11 2.49 -4.29 -1.24
N GLY A 12 2.34 -3.08 -0.67
CA GLY A 12 2.39 -1.83 -1.44
C GLY A 12 3.69 -1.69 -2.24
N LEU A 13 4.84 -1.99 -1.63
CA LEU A 13 6.15 -2.01 -2.27
C LEU A 13 6.23 -3.02 -3.42
N VAL A 14 5.79 -4.26 -3.21
CA VAL A 14 5.75 -5.28 -4.27
C VAL A 14 4.89 -4.80 -5.44
N LEU A 15 3.74 -4.21 -5.15
CA LEU A 15 2.84 -3.65 -6.14
C LEU A 15 3.51 -2.54 -6.96
N LEU A 16 4.44 -1.73 -6.44
CA LEU A 16 5.14 -0.67 -7.20
C LEU A 16 5.89 -1.21 -8.42
N PHE A 17 6.39 -2.44 -8.36
CA PHE A 17 7.15 -3.08 -9.44
C PHE A 17 6.27 -3.67 -10.54
N LEU A 18 4.94 -3.68 -10.38
CA LEU A 18 4.03 -4.14 -11.43
C LEU A 18 4.16 -3.27 -12.68
N LYS A 19 4.39 -3.92 -13.82
CA LYS A 19 4.62 -3.26 -15.11
C LYS A 19 3.29 -2.77 -15.69
N ASP A 20 3.24 -1.50 -16.07
CA ASP A 20 2.10 -0.85 -16.71
C ASP A 20 2.61 -0.09 -17.96
N THR A 21 1.94 -0.24 -19.09
CA THR A 21 2.29 0.42 -20.36
C THR A 21 1.94 1.90 -20.39
N ASN A 22 1.00 2.37 -19.54
CA ASN A 22 0.66 3.78 -19.48
C ASN A 22 1.47 4.47 -18.35
N PRO A 23 2.44 5.34 -18.69
CA PRO A 23 3.33 5.95 -17.69
C PRO A 23 2.60 6.91 -16.74
N ARG A 24 1.60 7.66 -17.22
CA ARG A 24 0.81 8.58 -16.37
C ARG A 24 0.01 7.81 -15.32
N ARG A 25 -0.70 6.76 -15.74
CA ARG A 25 -1.47 5.89 -14.85
C ARG A 25 -0.58 5.20 -13.82
N LYS A 26 0.58 4.70 -14.27
CA LYS A 26 1.59 4.09 -13.40
C LYS A 26 2.03 5.05 -12.29
N ILE A 27 2.34 6.30 -12.63
CA ILE A 27 2.77 7.32 -11.66
C ILE A 27 1.65 7.59 -10.65
N ILE A 28 0.40 7.76 -11.10
CA ILE A 28 -0.74 8.03 -10.21
C ILE A 28 -0.97 6.85 -9.25
N LEU A 29 -1.05 5.62 -9.76
CA LEU A 29 -1.28 4.44 -8.92
C LEU A 29 -0.13 4.18 -7.95
N ASN A 30 1.12 4.37 -8.38
CA ASN A 30 2.28 4.27 -7.51
C ASN A 30 2.25 5.36 -6.42
N GLY A 31 1.89 6.59 -6.78
CA GLY A 31 1.71 7.69 -5.82
C GLY A 31 0.65 7.35 -4.77
N LEU A 32 -0.49 6.79 -5.17
CA LEU A 32 -1.55 6.37 -4.24
C LEU A 32 -1.10 5.23 -3.33
N LEU A 33 -0.33 4.26 -3.84
CA LEU A 33 0.25 3.18 -3.02
C LEU A 33 1.23 3.70 -1.97
N LEU A 34 2.10 4.65 -2.37
CA LEU A 34 3.04 5.30 -1.45
C LEU A 34 2.30 6.13 -0.40
N LEU A 35 1.28 6.88 -0.80
CA LEU A 35 0.45 7.67 0.12
C LEU A 35 -0.28 6.78 1.13
N ASN A 36 -0.89 5.68 0.67
CA ASN A 36 -1.53 4.70 1.55
C ASN A 36 -0.54 4.10 2.57
N SER A 37 0.68 3.80 2.11
CA SER A 37 1.75 3.28 2.98
C SER A 37 2.23 4.32 4.00
N ALA A 38 2.36 5.58 3.58
CA ALA A 38 2.75 6.68 4.46
C ALA A 38 1.68 6.93 5.54
N ILE A 39 0.41 7.06 5.14
CA ILE A 39 -0.73 7.24 6.05
C ILE A 39 -0.80 6.10 7.07
N TYR A 40 -0.56 4.86 6.64
CA TYR A 40 -0.53 3.71 7.53
C TYR A 40 0.63 3.72 8.53
N LEU A 41 1.82 4.19 8.12
CA LEU A 41 3.01 4.21 8.98
C LEU A 41 3.03 5.38 9.98
N VAL A 42 2.42 6.52 9.64
CA VAL A 42 2.45 7.74 10.48
C VAL A 42 2.03 7.49 11.94
N PRO A 43 0.88 6.85 12.24
CA PRO A 43 0.48 6.59 13.63
C PRO A 43 1.48 5.70 14.36
N MET A 44 2.11 4.75 13.65
CA MET A 44 3.10 3.85 14.26
C MET A 44 4.38 4.61 14.64
N ILE A 45 4.84 5.52 13.77
CA ILE A 45 5.99 6.38 14.03
C ILE A 45 5.67 7.34 15.19
N LEU A 46 4.48 7.94 15.20
CA LEU A 46 4.05 8.84 16.27
C LEU A 46 3.90 8.11 17.61
N ALA A 47 3.36 6.89 17.62
CA ALA A 47 3.29 6.05 18.81
C ALA A 47 4.70 5.75 19.35
N TYR A 48 5.63 5.40 18.47
CA TYR A 48 7.02 5.14 18.83
C TYR A 48 7.71 6.37 19.45
N LEU A 49 7.61 7.53 18.80
CA LEU A 49 8.24 8.76 19.29
C LEU A 49 7.59 9.31 20.57
N SER A 50 6.31 9.03 20.81
CA SER A 50 5.58 9.51 21.98
C SER A 50 5.69 8.58 23.19
N THR A 51 6.27 7.39 23.03
CA THR A 51 6.37 6.42 24.13
C THR A 51 7.70 6.62 24.88
N PRO A 52 7.67 6.90 26.19
CA PRO A 52 8.88 7.02 27.00
C PRO A 52 9.74 5.76 26.98
N GLU A 53 11.06 5.90 27.10
CA GLU A 53 11.98 4.78 27.17
C GLU A 53 11.60 3.83 28.32
N GLY A 54 11.47 2.54 28.01
CA GLY A 54 11.06 1.50 28.97
C GLY A 54 9.55 1.37 29.19
N ALA A 55 8.73 2.27 28.65
CA ALA A 55 7.27 2.13 28.65
C ALA A 55 6.79 1.26 27.48
N SER A 56 5.69 0.53 27.69
CA SER A 56 5.04 -0.22 26.60
C SER A 56 4.32 0.75 25.66
N LEU A 57 4.47 0.53 24.35
CA LEU A 57 3.70 1.23 23.31
C LEU A 57 2.19 1.08 23.49
N PHE A 58 1.76 -0.05 24.08
CA PHE A 58 0.36 -0.36 24.36
C PHE A 58 -0.13 0.21 25.70
N ASN A 59 0.70 0.98 26.41
CA ASN A 59 0.28 1.66 27.62
C ASN A 59 -0.54 2.91 27.25
N GLU A 60 -1.83 2.87 27.57
CA GLU A 60 -2.78 3.95 27.31
C GLU A 60 -2.49 5.20 28.15
N ASN A 61 -1.80 5.06 29.28
CA ASN A 61 -1.49 6.17 30.19
C ASN A 61 -0.25 6.99 29.77
N THR A 62 0.50 6.56 28.76
CA THR A 62 1.76 7.21 28.33
C THR A 62 1.70 7.83 26.94
N GLY A 63 0.49 8.17 26.44
CA GLY A 63 0.30 8.90 25.18
C GLY A 63 0.47 8.07 23.90
N GLY A 64 1.37 7.10 23.87
CA GLY A 64 1.57 6.17 22.74
C GLY A 64 0.34 5.31 22.39
N GLY A 65 -0.44 4.91 23.41
CA GLY A 65 -1.62 4.06 23.21
C GLY A 65 -2.73 4.72 22.37
N ALA A 66 -2.91 6.04 22.46
CA ALA A 66 -3.94 6.74 21.67
C ALA A 66 -3.66 6.66 20.16
N PHE A 67 -2.40 6.74 19.74
CA PHE A 67 -2.01 6.59 18.34
C PHE A 67 -2.20 5.15 17.82
N LEU A 68 -2.07 4.16 18.71
CA LEU A 68 -2.35 2.75 18.41
C LEU A 68 -3.84 2.50 18.15
N TRP A 69 -4.74 3.20 18.85
CA TRP A 69 -6.17 3.16 18.56
C TRP A 69 -6.51 3.72 17.17
N PHE A 70 -5.91 4.85 16.79
CA PHE A 70 -6.02 5.36 15.42
C PHE A 70 -5.50 4.35 14.41
N TYR A 71 -4.37 3.73 14.70
CA TYR A 71 -3.78 2.70 13.85
C TYR A 71 -4.68 1.47 13.67
N MET A 72 -5.39 1.02 14.71
CA MET A 72 -6.36 -0.07 14.61
C MET A 72 -7.52 0.25 13.67
N LEU A 73 -7.97 1.50 13.61
CA LEU A 73 -8.99 1.96 12.65
C LEU A 73 -8.43 2.11 11.23
N LEU A 74 -7.20 2.61 11.11
CA LEU A 74 -6.52 2.82 9.84
C LEU A 74 -6.14 1.51 9.15
N MET A 75 -5.84 0.46 9.91
CA MET A 75 -5.44 -0.85 9.36
C MET A 75 -6.46 -1.44 8.37
N PRO A 76 -7.75 -1.63 8.70
CA PRO A 76 -8.72 -2.14 7.74
C PRO A 76 -8.95 -1.17 6.56
N LEU A 77 -8.90 0.14 6.81
CA LEU A 77 -9.11 1.15 5.77
C LEU A 77 -7.97 1.13 4.74
N CYS A 78 -6.72 1.14 5.19
CA CYS A 78 -5.54 1.04 4.35
C CYS A 78 -5.43 -0.33 3.66
N GLY A 79 -5.90 -1.40 4.33
CA GLY A 79 -5.99 -2.73 3.74
C GLY A 79 -6.98 -2.77 2.58
N LEU A 80 -8.17 -2.18 2.74
CA LEU A 80 -9.17 -2.07 1.69
C LEU A 80 -8.67 -1.21 0.52
N ALA A 81 -8.06 -0.05 0.80
CA ALA A 81 -7.48 0.81 -0.22
C ALA A 81 -6.38 0.09 -1.01
N LEU A 82 -5.51 -0.66 -0.32
CA LEU A 82 -4.48 -1.48 -0.95
C LEU A 82 -5.10 -2.55 -1.86
N LEU A 83 -6.17 -3.23 -1.41
CA LEU A 83 -6.86 -4.25 -2.20
C LEU A 83 -7.47 -3.65 -3.47
N VAL A 84 -8.13 -2.50 -3.38
CA VAL A 84 -8.68 -1.78 -4.54
C VAL A 84 -7.57 -1.38 -5.51
N LEU A 85 -6.48 -0.79 -5.01
CA LEU A 85 -5.33 -0.41 -5.84
C LEU A 85 -4.67 -1.61 -6.51
N ALA A 86 -4.58 -2.75 -5.81
CA ALA A 86 -4.05 -4.00 -6.35
C ALA A 86 -4.91 -4.52 -7.50
N ILE A 87 -6.23 -4.57 -7.32
CA ILE A 87 -7.18 -4.99 -8.36
C ILE A 87 -7.04 -4.08 -9.58
N LEU A 88 -7.05 -2.75 -9.39
CA LEU A 88 -6.87 -1.80 -10.48
C LEU A 88 -5.58 -2.07 -11.26
N LYS A 89 -4.47 -2.26 -10.56
CA LYS A 89 -3.17 -2.54 -11.20
C LYS A 89 -3.19 -3.84 -12.01
N ILE A 90 -3.79 -4.89 -11.48
CA ILE A 90 -3.92 -6.18 -12.16
C ILE A 90 -4.80 -6.04 -13.41
N VAL A 91 -5.98 -5.42 -13.29
CA VAL A 91 -6.90 -5.19 -14.41
C VAL A 91 -6.21 -4.40 -15.52
N PHE A 92 -5.52 -3.31 -15.18
CA PHE A 92 -4.81 -2.50 -16.16
C PHE A 92 -3.64 -3.22 -16.81
N MET A 93 -2.92 -4.06 -16.08
CA MET A 93 -1.88 -4.91 -16.66
C MET A 93 -2.47 -5.90 -17.70
N VAL A 94 -3.60 -6.54 -17.38
CA VAL A 94 -4.26 -7.50 -18.29
C VAL A 94 -4.77 -6.80 -19.55
N GLN A 95 -5.48 -5.68 -19.42
CA GLN A 95 -5.97 -4.90 -20.57
C GLN A 95 -4.81 -4.42 -21.46
N SER A 96 -3.70 -4.02 -20.85
CA SER A 96 -2.51 -3.57 -21.56
C SER A 96 -1.85 -4.69 -22.38
N LYS A 97 -1.82 -5.92 -21.86
CA LYS A 97 -1.33 -7.09 -22.60
C LYS A 97 -2.22 -7.43 -23.79
N GLN A 98 -3.55 -7.40 -23.61
CA GLN A 98 -4.49 -7.69 -24.69
C GLN A 98 -4.34 -6.71 -25.86
N LYS A 99 -4.24 -5.40 -25.57
CA LYS A 99 -4.05 -4.37 -26.60
C LYS A 99 -2.74 -4.56 -27.39
N ALA A 100 -1.67 -4.99 -26.73
CA ALA A 100 -0.40 -5.26 -27.40
C ALA A 100 -0.46 -6.48 -28.33
N ASN A 101 -1.18 -7.55 -27.94
CA ASN A 101 -1.32 -8.76 -28.75
C ASN A 101 -2.26 -8.57 -29.95
N SER A 102 -3.26 -7.68 -29.87
CA SER A 102 -4.20 -7.41 -30.97
C SER A 102 -3.61 -6.54 -32.09
N SER A 103 -2.47 -5.90 -31.87
CA SER A 103 -1.79 -5.04 -32.85
C SER A 103 -0.67 -5.74 -33.62
N ASP A 104 -0.48 -7.05 -33.44
CA ASP A 104 0.51 -7.83 -34.17
C ASP A 104 -0.12 -8.39 -35.46
N PRO A 105 0.19 -7.84 -36.65
CA PRO A 105 -0.28 -8.41 -37.90
C PRO A 105 0.53 -9.67 -38.16
N THR A 106 -0.06 -10.82 -37.89
CA THR A 106 0.49 -12.10 -38.36
C THR A 106 0.71 -11.99 -39.87
N PRO A 107 1.94 -12.24 -40.39
CA PRO A 107 2.13 -12.27 -41.83
C PRO A 107 1.30 -13.43 -42.41
N PRO A 108 0.61 -13.23 -43.54
CA PRO A 108 -0.13 -14.31 -44.19
C PRO A 108 0.85 -15.44 -44.56
N LYS A 109 0.47 -16.67 -44.22
CA LYS A 109 1.11 -17.90 -44.72
C LYS A 109 0.87 -18.06 -46.21
#